data_AF-A0AAX4KU04-F1
#
_entry.id   AF-A0AAX4KU04-F1
#
_cell.length_a   1.000
_cell.length_b   1.000
_cell.length_c   1.000
_cell.angle_alpha   90.00
_cell.angle_beta   90.00
_cell.angle_gamma   90.00
#
_symmetry.space_group_name_H-M   'P 1'
#
loop_
_entity.id
_entity.type
_entity.pdbx_description
1 polymer ?
#
loop_
_entity_poly.entity_id
_entity_poly.type
_entity_poly.pdbx_seq_one_letter_code
_entity_poly.pdbx_strand_id
1 'polypeptide(L)'
;MTSRARQSLSLRPLLPPHVISANPPSLTQSSPKPPPAIPFFRDPGHTVPTKWSLYRPLLRCTSSSDLSSTRREIRTRWRETRGLVSVPRVRSFLAEYYDLLTYLTSDDISHKEEIRLLEDMLKAKHDKLDLDLEIAQEAKRLEEDQRRTRKSKMTGSFHRPTLFNPPLPRLKPQPISIGSMIHNRLRARERRIERRRLYAGLLTDMKLEVGFWKSVTPLENQDDWSKSKDPRSPGGWDGIIKNELKAMDDRFRNENTRAEMVFDEGLLERISRAKEKKGSWWKGVKEREKAQKGEEGT
;
A
#
# COMPACT_ATOMS: atom_id res chain seq x y z
N MET A 1 -17.79 12.40 11.85
CA MET A 1 -17.70 13.44 12.89
C MET A 1 -18.33 12.89 14.17
N THR A 2 -17.55 12.32 15.07
CA THR A 2 -18.00 11.89 16.41
C THR A 2 -16.80 11.84 17.35
N SER A 3 -16.43 12.99 17.92
CA SER A 3 -15.46 13.09 19.01
C SER A 3 -16.19 12.90 20.34
N ARG A 4 -15.95 11.77 21.01
CA ARG A 4 -16.50 11.50 22.35
C ARG A 4 -15.39 11.75 23.38
N ALA A 5 -15.30 12.99 23.86
CA ALA A 5 -14.44 13.37 24.97
C ALA A 5 -14.96 12.71 26.26
N ARG A 6 -14.16 11.82 26.86
CA ARG A 6 -14.41 11.31 28.22
C ARG A 6 -13.57 12.16 29.19
N GLN A 7 -14.21 13.15 29.79
CA GLN A 7 -13.68 13.82 30.98
C GLN A 7 -13.85 12.87 32.18
N SER A 8 -12.74 12.40 32.73
CA SER A 8 -12.73 11.68 34.00
C SER A 8 -12.63 12.71 35.13
N LEU A 9 -13.76 12.95 35.80
CA LEU A 9 -13.82 13.72 37.04
C LEU A 9 -13.20 12.89 38.16
N SER A 10 -11.90 13.08 38.42
CA SER A 10 -11.27 12.56 39.63
C SER A 10 -11.74 13.39 40.83
N LEU A 11 -12.68 12.83 41.60
CA LEU A 11 -13.07 13.34 42.92
C LEU A 11 -11.86 13.20 43.86
N ARG A 12 -11.10 14.28 44.05
CA ARG A 12 -10.21 14.38 45.21
C ARG A 12 -11.03 14.88 46.39
N PRO A 13 -11.00 14.21 47.56
CA PRO A 13 -11.62 14.72 48.76
C PRO A 13 -10.91 16.02 49.17
N LEU A 14 -11.67 17.11 49.21
CA LEU A 14 -11.22 18.39 49.74
C LEU A 14 -11.06 18.23 51.25
N LEU A 15 -9.81 18.17 51.72
CA LEU A 15 -9.53 18.25 53.14
C LEU A 15 -9.78 19.68 53.64
N PRO A 16 -10.34 19.87 54.86
CA PRO A 16 -10.64 21.18 55.41
C PRO A 16 -9.39 22.07 55.58
N PRO A 17 -9.52 23.40 55.37
CA PRO A 17 -8.38 24.34 55.28
C PRO A 17 -7.60 24.55 56.59
N HIS A 18 -7.98 23.91 57.69
CA HIS A 18 -7.36 24.07 59.01
C HIS A 18 -6.58 22.83 59.47
N VAL A 19 -6.47 21.78 58.66
CA VAL A 19 -5.51 20.69 58.92
C VAL A 19 -4.10 21.18 58.55
N ILE A 20 -3.54 22.03 59.40
CA ILE A 20 -2.13 22.39 59.39
C ILE A 20 -1.38 21.14 59.88
N SER A 21 -1.07 20.24 58.94
CA SER A 21 -0.15 19.14 59.17
C SER A 21 1.17 19.75 59.62
N ALA A 22 1.48 19.64 60.91
CA ALA A 22 2.76 20.04 61.45
C ALA A 22 3.85 19.36 60.60
N ASN A 23 4.58 20.16 59.83
CA ASN A 23 5.66 19.66 59.00
C ASN A 23 6.64 18.93 59.93
N PRO A 24 6.84 17.60 59.79
CA PRO A 24 7.89 16.93 60.53
C PRO A 24 9.22 17.60 60.19
N PRO A 25 10.13 17.75 61.17
CA PRO A 25 11.44 18.36 60.95
C PRO A 25 12.09 17.68 59.76
N SER A 26 12.45 18.51 58.77
CA SER A 26 13.07 18.11 57.52
C SER A 26 14.40 17.41 57.80
N LEU A 27 14.35 16.09 58.00
CA LEU A 27 15.48 15.18 57.83
C LEU A 27 15.80 15.16 56.34
N THR A 28 16.47 16.21 55.85
CA THR A 28 17.12 16.27 54.53
C THR A 28 18.37 15.38 54.49
N GLN A 29 18.34 14.23 55.14
CA GLN A 29 19.17 13.11 54.76
C GLN A 29 18.34 12.34 53.74
N SER A 30 18.48 12.71 52.46
CA SER A 30 18.03 11.85 51.38
C SER A 30 18.74 10.51 51.57
N SER A 31 18.04 9.52 52.10
CA SER A 31 18.55 8.15 52.09
C SER A 31 18.96 7.87 50.64
N PRO A 32 20.20 7.43 50.38
CA PRO A 32 20.65 7.18 49.02
C PRO A 32 19.59 6.32 48.34
N LYS A 33 19.09 6.77 47.19
CA LYS A 33 18.12 5.98 46.42
C LYS A 33 18.71 4.58 46.30
N PRO A 34 18.00 3.52 46.74
CA PRO A 34 18.51 2.18 46.59
C PRO A 34 18.85 1.99 45.10
N PRO A 35 19.98 1.34 44.78
CA PRO A 35 20.35 1.13 43.40
C PRO A 35 19.17 0.47 42.67
N PRO A 36 18.91 0.85 41.41
CA PRO A 36 17.81 0.26 40.67
C PRO A 36 17.96 -1.26 40.69
N ALA A 37 16.94 -1.95 41.21
CA ALA A 37 16.95 -3.39 41.31
C ALA A 37 17.18 -3.98 39.91
N ILE A 38 18.19 -4.84 39.78
CA ILE A 38 18.45 -5.56 38.54
C ILE A 38 17.24 -6.48 38.32
N PRO A 39 16.58 -6.43 37.15
CA PRO A 39 15.46 -7.32 36.90
C PRO A 39 15.96 -8.77 36.90
N PHE A 40 15.21 -9.70 37.51
CA PHE A 40 15.66 -11.08 37.75
C PHE A 40 16.10 -11.82 36.45
N PHE A 41 15.53 -11.50 35.29
CA PHE A 41 15.94 -12.10 34.01
C PHE A 41 17.33 -11.65 33.53
N ARG A 42 17.92 -10.64 34.15
CA ARG A 42 19.32 -10.20 33.96
C ARG A 42 20.22 -10.59 35.14
N ASP A 43 19.65 -11.13 36.21
CA ASP A 43 20.42 -11.57 37.37
C ASP A 43 21.33 -12.75 36.98
N PRO A 44 22.65 -12.68 37.21
CA PRO A 44 23.54 -13.83 37.02
C PRO A 44 23.07 -15.07 37.78
N GLY A 45 22.47 -14.90 38.96
CA GLY A 45 21.93 -16.00 39.78
C GLY A 45 20.81 -16.78 39.09
N HIS A 46 20.07 -16.15 38.17
CA HIS A 46 19.05 -16.83 37.37
C HIS A 46 19.59 -17.27 35.99
N THR A 47 20.30 -16.38 35.31
CA THR A 47 20.73 -16.60 33.91
C THR A 47 21.79 -17.68 33.76
N VAL A 48 22.74 -17.77 34.71
CA VAL A 48 23.82 -18.76 34.64
C VAL A 48 23.26 -20.18 34.84
N PRO A 49 22.50 -20.51 35.91
CA PRO A 49 21.91 -21.82 36.05
C PRO A 49 21.00 -22.17 34.87
N THR A 50 20.04 -21.29 34.54
CA THR A 50 19.10 -21.54 33.43
C THR A 50 19.80 -21.92 32.12
N LYS A 51 20.93 -21.26 31.81
CA LYS A 51 21.70 -21.54 30.60
C LYS A 51 22.55 -22.81 30.71
N TRP A 52 23.23 -23.02 31.83
CA TRP A 52 24.26 -24.06 31.98
C TRP A 52 23.75 -25.37 32.59
N SER A 53 22.78 -25.33 33.49
CA SER A 53 22.18 -26.52 34.12
C SER A 53 20.97 -27.05 33.37
N LEU A 54 20.28 -26.22 32.56
CA LEU A 54 19.08 -26.63 31.86
C LEU A 54 19.20 -26.56 30.33
N TYR A 55 19.31 -25.36 29.77
CA TYR A 55 19.24 -25.19 28.30
C TYR A 55 20.35 -25.93 27.54
N ARG A 56 21.61 -25.82 27.99
CA ARG A 56 22.75 -26.49 27.34
C ARG A 56 22.68 -28.02 27.47
N PRO A 57 22.42 -28.60 28.65
CA PRO A 57 22.20 -30.04 28.79
C PRO A 57 21.08 -30.56 27.89
N LEU A 58 19.92 -29.89 27.86
CA LEU A 58 18.81 -30.23 26.95
C LEU A 58 19.28 -30.32 25.49
N LEU A 59 19.96 -29.27 24.99
CA LEU A 59 20.47 -29.27 23.63
C LEU A 59 21.53 -30.35 23.38
N ARG A 60 22.29 -30.74 24.41
CA ARG A 60 23.34 -31.76 24.31
C ARG A 60 22.71 -33.16 24.24
N CYS A 61 21.70 -33.45 25.07
CA CYS A 61 20.92 -34.68 25.00
C CYS A 61 20.22 -34.84 23.64
N THR A 62 19.67 -33.75 23.09
CA THR A 62 19.04 -33.76 21.76
C THR A 62 20.02 -33.46 20.62
N SER A 63 21.34 -33.60 20.81
CA SER A 63 22.31 -33.36 19.72
C SER A 63 22.44 -34.53 18.76
N SER A 64 21.92 -35.70 19.11
CA SER A 64 21.84 -36.85 18.20
C SER A 64 21.01 -36.50 16.95
N SER A 65 21.33 -37.13 15.81
CA SER A 65 20.56 -37.01 14.56
C SER A 65 19.09 -37.33 14.76
N ASP A 66 18.83 -38.27 15.66
CA ASP A 66 17.53 -38.88 15.85
C ASP A 66 16.54 -37.96 16.57
N LEU A 67 17.00 -36.86 17.19
CA LEU A 67 16.16 -35.92 17.96
C LEU A 67 16.25 -34.48 17.42
N SER A 68 16.46 -34.35 16.12
CA SER A 68 16.68 -33.05 15.47
C SER A 68 15.45 -32.13 15.51
N SER A 69 14.24 -32.68 15.43
CA SER A 69 12.96 -31.95 15.44
C SER A 69 12.64 -31.49 16.86
N THR A 70 12.83 -32.36 17.86
CA THR A 70 12.75 -31.99 19.28
C THR A 70 13.71 -30.87 19.61
N ARG A 71 14.98 -30.96 19.16
CA ARG A 71 15.95 -29.88 19.32
C ARG A 71 15.50 -28.57 18.68
N ARG A 72 14.91 -28.63 17.48
CA ARG A 72 14.35 -27.46 16.78
C ARG A 72 13.20 -26.84 17.57
N GLU A 73 12.29 -27.65 18.10
CA GLU A 73 11.16 -27.19 18.91
C GLU A 73 11.63 -26.55 20.22
N ILE A 74 12.59 -27.15 20.94
CA ILE A 74 13.22 -26.57 22.14
C ILE A 74 13.79 -25.18 21.80
N ARG A 75 14.57 -25.06 20.73
CA ARG A 75 15.13 -23.76 20.32
C ARG A 75 14.05 -22.74 19.98
N THR A 76 12.98 -23.15 19.31
CA THR A 76 11.87 -22.28 18.94
C THR A 76 11.14 -21.78 20.19
N ARG A 77 10.73 -22.67 21.09
CA ARG A 77 10.06 -22.32 22.35
C ARG A 77 10.91 -21.42 23.23
N TRP A 78 12.21 -21.67 23.35
CA TRP A 78 13.13 -20.79 24.11
C TRP A 78 13.30 -19.40 23.48
N ARG A 79 13.20 -19.27 22.15
CA ARG A 79 13.22 -17.97 21.48
C ARG A 79 11.93 -17.20 21.72
N GLU A 80 10.78 -17.88 21.61
CA GLU A 80 9.45 -17.28 21.84
C GLU A 80 9.28 -16.80 23.29
N THR A 81 9.82 -17.56 24.25
CA THR A 81 9.69 -17.25 25.69
C THR A 81 10.77 -16.32 26.24
N ARG A 82 11.71 -15.84 25.41
CA ARG A 82 12.74 -14.89 25.83
C ARG A 82 12.16 -13.59 26.42
N GLY A 83 10.94 -13.23 26.04
CA GLY A 83 10.23 -12.06 26.55
C GLY A 83 9.46 -12.27 27.86
N LEU A 84 9.56 -13.43 28.52
CA LEU A 84 8.85 -13.67 29.77
C LEU A 84 9.49 -12.89 30.94
N VAL A 85 8.73 -11.96 31.51
CA VAL A 85 9.15 -11.10 32.64
C VAL A 85 8.43 -11.46 33.95
N SER A 86 7.46 -12.38 33.94
CA SER A 86 6.73 -12.76 35.15
C SER A 86 7.43 -13.92 35.85
N VAL A 87 7.86 -13.73 37.11
CA VAL A 87 8.57 -14.76 37.89
C VAL A 87 7.79 -16.09 37.97
N PRO A 88 6.48 -16.11 38.28
CA PRO A 88 5.71 -17.36 38.27
C PRO A 88 5.70 -18.08 36.92
N ARG A 89 5.58 -17.34 35.82
CA ARG A 89 5.57 -17.91 34.45
C ARG A 89 6.92 -18.46 34.04
N VAL A 90 8.00 -17.76 34.41
CA VAL A 90 9.36 -18.26 34.16
C VAL A 90 9.61 -19.51 35.00
N ARG A 91 9.17 -19.54 36.26
CA ARG A 91 9.31 -20.71 37.12
C ARG A 91 8.56 -21.92 36.58
N SER A 92 7.32 -21.78 36.13
CA SER A 92 6.56 -22.89 35.53
C SER A 92 7.22 -23.38 34.25
N PHE A 93 7.65 -22.46 33.37
CA PHE A 93 8.40 -22.80 32.16
C PHE A 93 9.67 -23.58 32.48
N LEU A 94 10.48 -23.13 33.45
CA LEU A 94 11.69 -23.85 33.81
C LEU A 94 11.41 -25.23 34.39
N ALA A 95 10.37 -25.37 35.21
CA ALA A 95 9.96 -26.65 35.79
C ALA A 95 9.62 -27.67 34.69
N GLU A 96 8.78 -27.29 33.72
CA GLU A 96 8.43 -28.13 32.56
C GLU A 96 9.67 -28.64 31.80
N TYR A 97 10.68 -27.79 31.64
CA TYR A 97 11.90 -28.17 30.94
C TYR A 97 12.87 -28.99 31.80
N TYR A 98 12.86 -28.83 33.12
CA TYR A 98 13.58 -29.74 34.01
C TYR A 98 12.96 -31.13 33.99
N ASP A 99 11.63 -31.22 33.97
CA ASP A 99 10.92 -32.49 33.82
C ASP A 99 11.27 -33.15 32.47
N LEU A 100 11.28 -32.36 31.38
CA LEU A 100 11.72 -32.83 30.07
C LEU A 100 13.19 -33.28 30.07
N LEU A 101 14.09 -32.57 30.76
CA LEU A 101 15.49 -32.97 30.86
C LEU A 101 15.62 -34.32 31.57
N THR A 102 14.92 -34.48 32.71
CA THR A 102 14.85 -35.75 33.44
C THR A 102 14.36 -36.87 32.53
N TYR A 103 13.29 -36.61 31.77
CA TYR A 103 12.70 -37.55 30.82
C TYR A 103 13.70 -37.99 29.74
N LEU A 104 14.41 -37.03 29.13
CA LEU A 104 15.44 -37.29 28.12
C LEU A 104 16.67 -38.03 28.66
N THR A 105 16.99 -37.87 29.95
CA THR A 105 18.13 -38.55 30.59
C THR A 105 17.78 -39.89 31.20
N SER A 106 16.50 -40.21 31.36
CA SER A 106 16.06 -41.47 31.95
C SER A 106 16.39 -42.65 31.03
N ASP A 107 16.77 -43.78 31.62
CA ASP A 107 17.10 -44.99 30.87
C ASP A 107 15.90 -45.90 30.58
N ASP A 108 14.72 -45.51 31.07
CA ASP A 108 13.47 -46.25 30.93
C ASP A 108 13.06 -46.42 29.47
N ILE A 109 12.69 -47.65 29.11
CA ILE A 109 12.32 -48.03 27.74
C ILE A 109 11.06 -47.26 27.30
N SER A 110 10.06 -47.15 28.20
CA SER A 110 8.81 -46.43 27.93
C SER A 110 9.06 -44.95 27.58
N HIS A 111 10.01 -44.30 28.27
CA HIS A 111 10.32 -42.90 27.97
C HIS A 111 11.00 -42.73 26.62
N LYS A 112 11.90 -43.66 26.26
CA LYS A 112 12.56 -43.67 24.95
C LYS A 112 11.57 -43.90 23.80
N GLU A 113 10.56 -44.73 23.99
CA GLU A 113 9.49 -44.94 23.00
C GLU A 113 8.62 -43.71 22.82
N GLU A 114 8.19 -43.07 23.91
CA GLU A 114 7.40 -41.84 23.83
C GLU A 114 8.17 -40.69 23.16
N ILE A 115 9.47 -40.53 23.47
CA ILE A 115 10.33 -39.54 22.79
C ILE A 115 10.36 -39.79 21.29
N ARG A 116 10.46 -41.05 20.85
CA ARG A 116 10.47 -41.39 19.42
C ARG A 116 9.15 -41.02 18.74
N LEU A 117 8.03 -41.34 19.38
CA LEU A 117 6.70 -40.96 18.86
C LEU A 117 6.55 -39.45 18.77
N LEU A 118 6.99 -38.70 19.79
CA LEU A 118 6.97 -37.25 19.79
C LEU A 118 7.88 -36.66 18.71
N GLU A 119 9.06 -37.23 18.51
CA GLU A 119 9.97 -36.83 17.45
C GLU A 119 9.33 -37.02 16.07
N ASP A 120 8.73 -38.18 15.80
CA ASP A 120 8.06 -38.44 14.52
C ASP A 120 6.90 -37.47 14.27
N MET A 121 6.11 -37.16 15.31
CA MET A 121 5.07 -36.14 15.23
C MET A 121 5.63 -34.74 14.96
N LEU A 122 6.71 -34.35 15.65
CA LEU A 122 7.36 -33.05 15.46
C LEU A 122 8.01 -32.94 14.09
N LYS A 123 8.60 -34.02 13.59
CA LYS A 123 9.16 -34.10 12.25
C LYS A 123 8.09 -33.86 11.20
N ALA A 124 6.96 -34.58 11.27
CA ALA A 124 5.83 -34.37 10.36
C ALA A 124 5.28 -32.93 10.43
N LYS A 125 5.23 -32.35 11.63
CA LYS A 125 4.84 -30.93 11.82
C LYS A 125 5.83 -29.98 11.13
N HIS A 126 7.14 -30.19 11.30
CA HIS A 126 8.17 -29.33 10.72
C HIS A 126 8.27 -29.49 9.21
N ASP A 127 8.17 -30.71 8.68
CA ASP A 127 8.13 -30.98 7.24
C ASP A 127 6.97 -30.23 6.57
N LYS A 128 5.79 -30.24 7.20
CA LYS A 128 4.65 -29.45 6.73
C LYS A 128 4.92 -27.95 6.73
N LEU A 129 5.53 -27.42 7.80
CA LEU A 129 5.84 -25.99 7.89
C LEU A 129 6.91 -25.56 6.88
N ASP A 130 7.90 -26.40 6.62
CA ASP A 130 8.95 -26.13 5.65
C ASP A 130 8.36 -26.16 4.23
N LEU A 131 7.48 -27.12 3.93
CA LEU A 131 6.72 -27.15 2.67
C LEU A 131 5.84 -25.90 2.49
N ASP A 132 5.09 -25.50 3.52
CA ASP A 132 4.25 -24.29 3.47
C ASP A 132 5.10 -23.03 3.22
N LEU A 133 6.29 -22.96 3.82
CA LEU A 133 7.23 -21.87 3.65
C LEU A 133 7.83 -21.83 2.24
N GLU A 134 8.17 -23.00 1.67
CA GLU A 134 8.62 -23.12 0.28
C GLU A 134 7.53 -22.66 -0.69
N ILE A 135 6.30 -23.15 -0.54
CA ILE A 135 5.15 -22.72 -1.34
C ILE A 135 4.94 -21.20 -1.24
N ALA A 136 5.01 -20.64 -0.03
CA ALA A 136 4.87 -19.20 0.17
C ALA A 136 5.99 -18.39 -0.51
N GLN A 137 7.24 -18.89 -0.48
CA GLN A 137 8.36 -18.25 -1.16
C GLN A 137 8.21 -18.32 -2.69
N GLU A 138 7.79 -19.45 -3.22
CA GLU A 138 7.51 -19.61 -4.65
C GLU A 138 6.38 -18.68 -5.10
N ALA A 139 5.27 -18.65 -4.36
CA ALA A 139 4.16 -17.74 -4.63
C ALA A 139 4.62 -16.26 -4.64
N LYS A 140 5.47 -15.88 -3.67
CA LYS A 140 6.05 -14.53 -3.62
C LYS A 140 6.95 -14.24 -4.83
N ARG A 141 7.80 -15.19 -5.24
CA ARG A 141 8.66 -15.04 -6.43
C ARG A 141 7.83 -14.86 -7.69
N LEU A 142 6.80 -15.69 -7.87
CA LEU A 142 5.86 -15.57 -9.00
C LEU A 142 5.15 -14.22 -8.99
N GLU A 143 4.70 -13.75 -7.82
CA GLU A 143 4.07 -12.44 -7.70
C GLU A 143 5.04 -11.30 -8.07
N GLU A 144 6.28 -11.37 -7.60
CA GLU A 144 7.32 -10.40 -7.93
C GLU A 144 7.61 -10.38 -9.43
N ASP A 145 7.66 -11.53 -10.09
CA ASP A 145 7.85 -11.63 -11.54
C ASP A 145 6.64 -11.11 -12.32
N GLN A 146 5.42 -11.38 -11.86
CA GLN A 146 4.21 -10.75 -12.40
C GLN A 146 4.24 -9.23 -12.22
N ARG A 147 4.70 -8.73 -11.07
CA ARG A 147 4.88 -7.28 -10.85
C ARG A 147 5.95 -6.71 -11.79
N ARG A 148 7.07 -7.40 -12.00
CA ARG A 148 8.14 -6.98 -12.93
C ARG A 148 7.68 -6.95 -14.39
N THR A 149 6.83 -7.87 -14.82
CA THR A 149 6.27 -7.90 -16.17
C THR A 149 5.18 -6.84 -16.37
N ARG A 150 4.38 -6.55 -15.34
CA ARG A 150 3.35 -5.49 -15.35
C ARG A 150 3.93 -4.07 -15.28
N LYS A 151 5.15 -3.89 -14.76
CA LYS A 151 5.82 -2.58 -14.72
C LYS A 151 5.99 -2.02 -16.14
N SER A 152 5.36 -0.89 -16.40
CA SER A 152 5.46 -0.17 -17.66
C SER A 152 6.90 0.26 -17.93
N LYS A 153 7.46 -0.19 -19.06
CA LYS A 153 8.81 0.16 -19.51
C LYS A 153 8.72 1.12 -20.68
N MET A 154 9.61 2.11 -20.73
CA MET A 154 9.68 3.03 -21.84
C MET A 154 10.26 2.35 -23.08
N THR A 155 9.59 2.48 -24.22
CA THR A 155 9.94 1.74 -25.44
C THR A 155 11.01 2.44 -26.28
N GLY A 156 11.28 3.73 -26.01
CA GLY A 156 12.11 4.60 -26.86
C GLY A 156 11.35 5.22 -28.03
N SER A 157 10.01 5.22 -27.99
CA SER A 157 9.15 5.91 -28.95
C SER A 157 8.13 6.79 -28.20
N PHE A 158 7.46 7.69 -28.93
CA PHE A 158 6.48 8.62 -28.38
C PHE A 158 5.11 8.47 -29.05
N HIS A 159 4.07 8.85 -28.32
CA HIS A 159 2.77 9.17 -28.89
C HIS A 159 2.81 10.60 -29.39
N ARG A 160 2.49 10.79 -30.68
CA ARG A 160 2.33 12.12 -31.25
C ARG A 160 1.21 12.85 -30.49
N PRO A 161 1.35 14.16 -30.25
CA PRO A 161 0.26 14.99 -29.76
C PRO A 161 -0.97 14.81 -30.66
N THR A 162 -2.13 14.64 -30.05
CA THR A 162 -3.42 14.58 -30.76
C THR A 162 -4.45 15.37 -29.96
N LEU A 163 -5.67 15.51 -30.50
CA LEU A 163 -6.80 16.10 -29.79
C LEU A 163 -7.11 15.38 -28.46
N PHE A 164 -6.68 14.13 -28.28
CA PHE A 164 -7.02 13.30 -27.13
C PHE A 164 -5.85 13.10 -26.15
N ASN A 165 -4.61 13.23 -26.61
CA ASN A 165 -3.44 13.05 -25.76
C ASN A 165 -2.41 14.15 -25.99
N PRO A 166 -1.81 14.70 -24.91
CA PRO A 166 -0.61 15.52 -25.03
C PRO A 166 0.58 14.69 -25.57
N PRO A 167 1.73 15.32 -25.86
CA PRO A 167 2.99 14.61 -26.08
C PRO A 167 3.27 13.66 -24.90
N LEU A 168 3.29 12.35 -25.15
CA LEU A 168 3.50 11.32 -24.12
C LEU A 168 4.51 10.27 -24.57
N PRO A 169 5.32 9.70 -23.65
CA PRO A 169 6.18 8.57 -23.96
C PRO A 169 5.35 7.31 -24.21
N ARG A 170 5.80 6.46 -25.14
CA ARG A 170 5.18 5.16 -25.39
C ARG A 170 5.75 4.11 -24.44
N LEU A 171 4.88 3.58 -23.59
CA LEU A 171 5.22 2.58 -22.57
C LEU A 171 4.67 1.19 -22.97
N LYS A 172 5.36 0.12 -22.55
CA LYS A 172 4.94 -1.28 -22.71
C LYS A 172 5.13 -2.07 -21.39
N PRO A 173 4.07 -2.70 -20.84
CA PRO A 173 2.66 -2.46 -21.17
C PRO A 173 2.27 -1.00 -20.90
N GLN A 174 1.31 -0.47 -21.67
CA GLN A 174 0.81 0.89 -21.44
C GLN A 174 -0.01 0.89 -20.14
N PRO A 175 0.24 1.82 -19.21
CA PRO A 175 -0.53 1.86 -17.97
C PRO A 175 -2.00 2.15 -18.26
N ILE A 176 -2.89 1.48 -17.52
CA ILE A 176 -4.34 1.57 -17.71
C ILE A 176 -4.83 3.01 -17.59
N SER A 177 -4.18 3.83 -16.75
CA SER A 177 -4.50 5.26 -16.59
C SER A 177 -4.39 6.05 -17.89
N ILE A 178 -3.35 5.84 -18.69
CA ILE A 178 -3.16 6.53 -19.97
C ILE A 178 -4.21 6.07 -20.98
N GLY A 179 -4.44 4.75 -21.08
CA GLY A 179 -5.47 4.21 -21.98
C GLY A 179 -6.87 4.72 -21.63
N SER A 180 -7.24 4.66 -20.34
CA SER A 180 -8.52 5.15 -19.82
C SER A 180 -8.69 6.65 -20.06
N MET A 181 -7.65 7.45 -19.82
CA MET A 181 -7.68 8.89 -20.09
C MET A 181 -8.00 9.20 -21.56
N ILE A 182 -7.34 8.54 -22.51
CA ILE A 182 -7.57 8.77 -23.95
C ILE A 182 -9.00 8.41 -24.33
N HIS A 183 -9.46 7.24 -23.88
CA HIS A 183 -10.80 6.75 -24.18
C HIS A 183 -11.91 7.61 -23.54
N ASN A 184 -11.72 8.06 -22.30
CA ASN A 184 -12.66 8.97 -21.64
C ASN A 184 -12.76 10.31 -22.37
N ARG A 185 -11.63 10.84 -22.86
CA ARG A 185 -11.60 12.07 -23.67
C ARG A 185 -12.31 11.89 -25.00
N LEU A 186 -12.12 10.75 -25.67
CA LEU A 186 -12.82 10.42 -26.90
C LEU A 186 -14.34 10.43 -26.70
N ARG A 187 -14.84 9.68 -25.71
CA ARG A 187 -16.28 9.66 -25.36
C ARG A 187 -16.80 11.03 -24.94
N ALA A 188 -16.02 11.78 -24.16
CA ALA A 188 -16.42 13.13 -23.72
C ALA A 188 -16.49 14.12 -24.88
N ARG A 189 -15.66 13.94 -25.92
CA ARG A 189 -15.70 14.75 -27.14
C ARG A 189 -16.92 14.41 -27.99
N GLU A 190 -17.18 13.13 -28.21
CA GLU A 190 -18.36 12.65 -28.92
C GLU A 190 -19.66 13.21 -28.33
N ARG A 191 -19.86 13.07 -27.01
CA ARG A 191 -21.01 13.63 -26.30
C ARG A 191 -21.12 15.16 -26.41
N ARG A 192 -20.00 15.86 -26.55
CA ARG A 192 -20.00 17.33 -26.75
C ARG A 192 -20.36 17.71 -28.17
N ILE A 193 -19.91 16.95 -29.16
CA ILE A 193 -20.28 17.17 -30.56
C ILE A 193 -21.78 16.96 -30.73
N GLU A 194 -22.31 15.87 -30.16
CA GLU A 194 -23.74 15.59 -30.16
C GLU A 194 -24.54 16.69 -29.47
N ARG A 195 -24.15 17.07 -28.24
CA ARG A 195 -24.78 18.20 -27.55
C ARG A 195 -24.70 19.49 -28.36
N ARG A 196 -23.54 19.85 -28.89
CA ARG A 196 -23.36 21.07 -29.70
C ARG A 196 -24.31 21.08 -30.90
N ARG A 197 -24.51 19.94 -31.57
CA ARG A 197 -25.48 19.80 -32.67
C ARG A 197 -26.91 20.06 -32.19
N LEU A 198 -27.31 19.48 -31.06
CA LEU A 198 -28.63 19.70 -30.46
C LEU A 198 -28.86 21.18 -30.10
N TYR A 199 -27.91 21.81 -29.38
CA TYR A 199 -28.02 23.23 -29.01
C TYR A 199 -28.02 24.16 -30.22
N ALA A 200 -27.27 23.83 -31.28
CA ALA A 200 -27.31 24.60 -32.53
C ALA A 200 -28.66 24.47 -33.26
N GLY A 201 -29.28 23.29 -33.22
CA GLY A 201 -30.66 23.08 -33.71
C GLY A 201 -31.67 23.92 -32.92
N LEU A 202 -31.67 23.78 -31.59
CA LEU A 202 -32.55 24.54 -30.70
C LEU A 202 -32.40 26.06 -30.87
N LEU A 203 -31.18 26.55 -31.07
CA LEU A 203 -30.93 27.97 -31.33
C LEU A 203 -31.57 28.43 -32.66
N THR A 204 -31.60 27.56 -33.66
CA THR A 204 -32.23 27.86 -34.96
C THR A 204 -33.74 27.90 -34.81
N ASP A 205 -34.32 26.90 -34.13
CA ASP A 205 -35.76 26.81 -33.87
C ASP A 205 -36.25 28.03 -33.07
N MET A 206 -35.53 28.39 -31.99
CA MET A 206 -35.84 29.58 -31.20
C MET A 206 -35.84 30.88 -32.02
N LYS A 207 -34.90 31.03 -32.97
CA LYS A 207 -34.88 32.22 -33.85
C LYS A 207 -36.09 32.25 -34.78
N LEU A 208 -36.51 31.09 -35.29
CA LEU A 208 -37.70 30.98 -36.12
C LEU A 208 -38.95 31.31 -35.31
N GLU A 209 -39.09 30.79 -34.10
CA GLU A 209 -40.20 31.09 -33.20
C GLU A 209 -40.25 32.58 -32.85
N VAL A 210 -39.13 33.19 -32.45
CA VAL A 210 -39.05 34.63 -32.17
C VAL A 210 -39.41 35.46 -33.41
N GLY A 211 -38.94 35.05 -34.59
CA GLY A 211 -39.30 35.68 -35.87
C GLY A 211 -40.80 35.59 -36.16
N PHE A 212 -41.38 34.41 -35.94
CA PHE A 212 -42.82 34.17 -36.08
C PHE A 212 -43.63 35.06 -35.13
N TRP A 213 -43.31 35.08 -33.83
CA TRP A 213 -44.01 35.91 -32.84
C TRP A 213 -43.93 37.41 -33.15
N LYS A 214 -42.78 37.87 -33.66
CA LYS A 214 -42.61 39.25 -34.14
C LYS A 214 -43.52 39.58 -35.32
N SER A 215 -43.77 38.62 -36.22
CA SER A 215 -44.66 38.82 -37.36
C SER A 215 -46.15 38.81 -36.99
N VAL A 216 -46.55 38.09 -35.93
CA VAL A 216 -47.95 37.97 -35.50
C VAL A 216 -48.39 39.15 -34.62
N THR A 217 -47.47 39.79 -33.91
CA THR A 217 -47.81 40.88 -32.97
C THR A 217 -48.04 42.20 -33.73
N PRO A 218 -49.24 42.82 -33.67
CA PRO A 218 -49.54 44.05 -34.41
C PRO A 218 -48.65 45.23 -33.97
N LEU A 219 -48.20 46.03 -34.95
CA LEU A 219 -47.30 47.18 -34.77
C LEU A 219 -47.81 48.28 -33.83
N GLU A 220 -49.11 48.30 -33.48
CA GLU A 220 -49.70 49.37 -32.65
C GLU A 220 -49.31 49.31 -31.17
N ASN A 221 -48.91 48.14 -30.65
CA ASN A 221 -48.35 47.99 -29.30
C ASN A 221 -46.87 47.59 -29.41
N GLN A 222 -46.07 48.45 -30.03
CA GLN A 222 -44.62 48.33 -30.11
C GLN A 222 -43.97 48.64 -28.74
N ASP A 223 -44.54 48.08 -27.67
CA ASP A 223 -43.93 48.11 -26.36
C ASP A 223 -42.66 47.28 -26.44
N ASP A 224 -41.58 47.87 -25.92
CA ASP A 224 -40.23 47.63 -26.38
C ASP A 224 -39.73 46.24 -25.95
N TRP A 225 -40.01 45.21 -26.77
CA TRP A 225 -39.55 43.82 -26.58
C TRP A 225 -38.04 43.72 -26.33
N SER A 226 -37.28 44.74 -26.77
CA SER A 226 -35.85 44.85 -26.56
C SER A 226 -35.45 45.32 -25.16
N LYS A 227 -36.34 46.03 -24.42
CA LYS A 227 -36.05 46.64 -23.12
C LYS A 227 -36.64 45.89 -21.93
N SER A 228 -37.64 45.02 -22.15
CA SER A 228 -38.21 44.23 -21.06
C SER A 228 -37.23 43.12 -20.62
N LYS A 229 -36.88 43.11 -19.33
CA LYS A 229 -36.18 41.99 -18.65
C LYS A 229 -37.07 40.74 -18.54
N ASP A 230 -38.03 40.56 -19.43
CA ASP A 230 -38.89 39.40 -19.45
C ASP A 230 -38.02 38.16 -19.72
N PRO A 231 -38.06 37.12 -18.88
CA PRO A 231 -37.39 35.85 -19.19
C PRO A 231 -37.86 35.21 -20.51
N ARG A 232 -39.00 35.65 -21.07
CA ARG A 232 -39.51 35.27 -22.40
C ARG A 232 -38.94 36.12 -23.54
N SER A 233 -38.30 37.25 -23.24
CA SER A 233 -37.58 38.05 -24.22
C SER A 233 -36.44 37.22 -24.83
N PRO A 234 -36.16 37.38 -26.14
CA PRO A 234 -35.07 36.69 -26.84
C PRO A 234 -33.67 36.84 -26.22
N GLY A 235 -33.49 37.61 -25.14
CA GLY A 235 -32.23 37.70 -24.38
C GLY A 235 -32.02 36.63 -23.30
N GLY A 236 -33.08 35.99 -22.78
CA GLY A 236 -32.97 35.09 -21.62
C GLY A 236 -32.43 33.70 -21.97
N TRP A 237 -33.21 32.93 -22.74
CA TRP A 237 -32.87 31.56 -23.12
C TRP A 237 -31.74 31.49 -24.14
N ASP A 238 -31.67 32.43 -25.08
CA ASP A 238 -30.60 32.54 -26.07
C ASP A 238 -29.24 32.75 -25.38
N GLY A 239 -29.20 33.56 -24.33
CA GLY A 239 -28.02 33.76 -23.50
C GLY A 239 -27.49 32.46 -22.89
N ILE A 240 -28.39 31.62 -22.35
CA ILE A 240 -28.02 30.33 -21.75
C ILE A 240 -27.43 29.39 -22.82
N ILE A 241 -28.11 29.25 -23.97
CA ILE A 241 -27.65 28.40 -25.07
C ILE A 241 -26.32 28.90 -25.65
N LYS A 242 -26.18 30.21 -25.87
CA LYS A 242 -24.93 30.83 -26.34
C LYS A 242 -23.79 30.61 -25.36
N ASN A 243 -24.03 30.74 -24.06
CA ASN A 243 -23.01 30.52 -23.04
C ASN A 243 -22.56 29.06 -23.02
N GLU A 244 -23.48 28.10 -23.17
CA GLU A 244 -23.14 26.67 -23.23
C GLU A 244 -22.39 26.32 -24.53
N LEU A 245 -22.80 26.87 -25.68
CA LEU A 245 -22.07 26.73 -26.95
C LEU A 245 -20.66 27.31 -26.85
N LYS A 246 -20.51 28.50 -26.26
CA LYS A 246 -19.20 29.13 -26.01
C LYS A 246 -18.33 28.25 -25.10
N ALA A 247 -18.90 27.70 -24.03
CA ALA A 247 -18.19 26.79 -23.13
C ALA A 247 -17.74 25.50 -23.85
N MET A 248 -18.54 24.97 -24.79
CA MET A 248 -18.14 23.84 -25.64
C MET A 248 -17.02 24.22 -26.61
N ASP A 249 -17.09 25.38 -27.24
CA ASP A 249 -16.08 25.89 -28.18
C ASP A 249 -14.75 26.15 -27.48
N ASP A 250 -14.76 26.71 -26.27
CA ASP A 250 -13.56 26.88 -25.45
C ASP A 250 -12.93 25.53 -25.08
N ARG A 251 -13.76 24.51 -24.79
CA ARG A 251 -13.26 23.14 -24.60
C ARG A 251 -12.65 22.56 -25.88
N PHE A 252 -13.21 22.84 -27.06
CA PHE A 252 -12.64 22.43 -28.34
C PHE A 252 -11.28 23.10 -28.62
N ARG A 253 -11.15 24.40 -28.32
CA ARG A 253 -9.86 25.11 -28.37
C ARG A 253 -8.82 24.46 -27.46
N ASN A 254 -9.23 24.04 -26.26
CA ASN A 254 -8.36 23.29 -25.33
C ASN A 254 -7.97 21.89 -25.85
N GLU A 255 -8.65 21.33 -26.85
CA GLU A 255 -8.21 20.09 -27.51
C GLU A 255 -7.24 20.36 -28.65
N ASN A 256 -7.49 21.41 -29.41
CA ASN A 256 -6.61 21.83 -30.50
C ASN A 256 -5.24 22.25 -29.95
N THR A 257 -5.22 23.05 -28.88
CA THR A 257 -3.98 23.41 -28.17
C THR A 257 -3.21 22.15 -27.72
N ARG A 258 -3.89 21.09 -27.26
CA ARG A 258 -3.23 19.81 -26.91
C ARG A 258 -2.60 19.11 -28.10
N ALA A 259 -3.21 19.20 -29.28
CA ALA A 259 -2.66 18.66 -30.52
C ALA A 259 -1.46 19.48 -31.04
N GLU A 260 -1.40 20.77 -30.69
CA GLU A 260 -0.31 21.68 -31.06
C GLU A 260 0.88 21.64 -30.07
N MET A 261 0.72 21.02 -28.91
CA MET A 261 1.79 20.90 -27.91
C MET A 261 3.02 20.19 -28.47
N VAL A 262 4.21 20.72 -28.17
CA VAL A 262 5.50 20.13 -28.53
C VAL A 262 6.06 19.29 -27.37
N PHE A 263 6.91 18.30 -27.69
CA PHE A 263 7.59 17.51 -26.67
C PHE A 263 8.57 18.36 -25.87
N ASP A 264 8.55 18.17 -24.55
CA ASP A 264 9.57 18.71 -23.65
C ASP A 264 10.94 18.11 -23.96
N GLU A 265 11.99 18.93 -23.91
CA GLU A 265 13.37 18.52 -24.22
C GLU A 265 13.87 17.44 -23.26
N GLY A 266 13.56 17.60 -21.97
CA GLY A 266 13.87 16.60 -20.95
C GLY A 266 13.13 15.26 -21.14
N LEU A 267 11.99 15.27 -21.83
CA LEU A 267 11.29 14.04 -22.23
C LEU A 267 11.96 13.41 -23.46
N LEU A 268 12.37 14.22 -24.45
CA LEU A 268 13.10 13.75 -25.63
C LEU A 268 14.42 13.06 -25.25
N GLU A 269 15.19 13.65 -24.33
CA GLU A 269 16.41 13.04 -23.81
C GLU A 269 16.16 11.68 -23.18
N ARG A 270 15.16 11.61 -22.28
CA ARG A 270 14.79 10.36 -21.61
C ARG A 270 14.44 9.27 -22.62
N ILE A 271 13.68 9.61 -23.65
CA ILE A 271 13.31 8.70 -24.73
C ILE A 271 14.55 8.27 -25.53
N SER A 272 15.48 9.18 -25.83
CA SER A 272 16.73 8.86 -26.52
C SER A 272 17.56 7.84 -25.73
N ARG A 273 17.76 8.07 -24.42
CA ARG A 273 18.46 7.14 -23.53
C ARG A 273 17.79 5.76 -23.50
N ALA A 274 16.46 5.71 -23.49
CA ALA A 274 15.75 4.42 -23.57
C ALA A 274 15.90 3.74 -24.93
N LYS A 275 15.96 4.50 -26.03
CA LYS A 275 16.20 3.98 -27.38
C LYS A 275 17.60 3.39 -27.50
N GLU A 276 18.61 4.09 -27.00
CA GLU A 276 20.01 3.62 -26.94
C GLU A 276 20.11 2.34 -26.10
N LYS A 277 19.54 2.35 -24.88
CA LYS A 277 19.53 1.18 -23.99
C LYS A 277 18.83 -0.03 -24.63
N LYS A 278 17.73 0.19 -25.35
CA LYS A 278 17.05 -0.86 -26.10
C LYS A 278 17.93 -1.39 -27.23
N GLY A 279 18.61 -0.49 -27.95
CA GLY A 279 19.55 -0.85 -29.01
C GLY A 279 20.72 -1.69 -28.51
N SER A 280 21.36 -1.28 -27.40
CA SER A 280 22.46 -2.04 -26.80
C SER A 280 22.00 -3.40 -26.28
N TRP A 281 20.81 -3.47 -25.67
CA TRP A 281 20.21 -4.75 -25.25
C TRP A 281 20.00 -5.71 -26.43
N TRP A 282 19.41 -5.25 -27.54
CA TRP A 282 19.22 -6.09 -28.74
C TRP A 282 20.54 -6.53 -29.38
N LYS A 283 21.58 -5.69 -29.37
CA LYS A 283 22.91 -6.09 -29.84
C LYS A 283 23.46 -7.24 -29.01
N GLY A 284 23.42 -7.13 -27.67
CA GLY A 284 23.86 -8.19 -26.77
C GLY A 284 23.05 -9.48 -26.90
N VAL A 285 21.74 -9.40 -27.14
CA VAL A 285 20.91 -10.58 -27.44
C VAL A 285 21.37 -11.26 -28.73
N LYS A 286 21.58 -10.51 -29.81
CA LYS A 286 22.07 -11.06 -31.09
C LYS A 286 23.46 -11.68 -30.97
N GLU A 287 24.35 -11.09 -30.18
CA GLU A 287 25.69 -11.65 -29.93
C GLU A 287 25.62 -12.98 -29.19
N ARG A 288 24.75 -13.10 -28.18
CA ARG A 288 24.51 -14.37 -27.46
C ARG A 288 23.91 -15.44 -28.37
N GLU A 289 22.92 -15.08 -29.20
CA GLU A 289 22.34 -16.00 -30.19
C GLU A 289 23.37 -16.47 -31.23
N LYS A 290 24.26 -15.57 -31.67
CA LYS A 290 25.36 -15.95 -32.57
C LYS A 290 26.37 -16.87 -31.90
N ALA A 291 26.73 -16.63 -30.64
CA ALA A 291 27.64 -17.48 -29.88
C ALA A 291 27.07 -18.91 -29.72
N GLN A 292 25.79 -19.03 -29.35
CA GLN A 292 25.11 -20.33 -29.22
C GLN A 292 25.07 -21.10 -30.55
N LYS A 293 24.78 -20.43 -31.67
CA LYS A 293 24.79 -21.06 -33.00
C LYS A 293 26.18 -21.45 -33.49
N GLY A 294 27.22 -20.74 -33.04
CA GLY A 294 28.61 -21.11 -33.32
C GLY A 294 29.04 -22.37 -32.58
N GLU A 295 28.59 -22.54 -31.33
CA GLU A 295 28.88 -23.72 -30.50
C GLU A 295 28.18 -24.99 -31.01
N GLU A 296 26.94 -24.89 -31.51
CA GLU A 296 26.22 -26.06 -32.06
C GLU A 296 26.72 -26.52 -33.45
N GLY A 297 27.50 -25.68 -34.14
CA GLY A 297 28.02 -25.95 -35.48
C GLY A 297 29.45 -26.52 -35.54
N THR A 298 30.06 -26.78 -34.38
CA THR A 298 31.44 -27.30 -34.27
C THR A 298 31.42 -28.71 -33.67
#